data_AF-A0A7G9ACB5-F1
#
_entry.id   AF-A0A7G9ACB5-F1
#
_cell.length_a   1.000
_cell.length_b   1.000
_cell.length_c   1.000
_cell.angle_alpha   90.00
_cell.angle_beta   90.00
_cell.angle_gamma   90.00
#
_symmetry.space_group_name_H-M   'P 1'
#
loop_
_entity.id
_entity.type
_entity.pdbx_description
1 polymer ?
#
loop_
_entity_poly.entity_id
_entity_poly.type
_entity_poly.pdbx_seq_one_letter_code
_entity_poly.pdbx_strand_id
1 'polypeptide(L)'
;CRRVDCKSDCCSFVEGFPVRLKELRSAYREIQRFYESNDDMEPLLNENVQQNINSPYGCHVMNEILRFYLDTILPTAVQKSHLHSKTPIDSIGNIFQDLKR
;
A
#
# COMPACT_ATOMS: atom_id res chain seq x y z
N CYS A 1 -19.44 18.95 -3.86
CA CYS A 1 -18.76 17.84 -4.57
C CYS A 1 -19.64 17.37 -5.72
N ARG A 2 -19.09 17.25 -6.94
CA ARG A 2 -19.82 16.74 -8.10
C ARG A 2 -19.77 15.21 -8.04
N ARG A 3 -20.92 14.54 -7.98
CA ARG A 3 -20.98 13.07 -8.08
C ARG A 3 -20.70 12.69 -9.54
N VAL A 4 -19.69 11.86 -9.75
CA VAL A 4 -19.44 11.22 -11.04
C VAL A 4 -20.31 9.97 -11.12
N ASP A 5 -21.10 9.83 -12.19
CA ASP A 5 -21.85 8.61 -12.47
C ASP A 5 -20.92 7.61 -13.18
N CYS A 6 -20.33 6.69 -12.43
CA CYS A 6 -19.39 5.71 -12.94
C CYS A 6 -20.09 4.46 -13.48
N LYS A 7 -19.87 4.20 -14.77
CA LYS A 7 -20.54 3.10 -15.51
C LYS A 7 -19.65 1.88 -15.75
N SER A 8 -18.36 1.96 -15.44
CA SER A 8 -17.41 0.87 -15.59
C SER A 8 -16.70 0.57 -14.28
N ASP A 9 -16.23 -0.67 -14.14
CA ASP A 9 -15.49 -1.10 -12.96
C ASP A 9 -14.22 -0.27 -12.75
N CYS A 10 -13.49 0.08 -13.82
CA CYS A 10 -12.32 0.96 -13.72
C CYS A 10 -12.69 2.37 -13.21
N CYS A 11 -13.84 2.92 -13.61
CA CYS A 11 -14.29 4.24 -13.15
C CYS A 11 -14.63 4.19 -11.65
N SER A 12 -15.46 3.22 -11.25
CA SER A 12 -15.85 3.00 -9.86
C SER A 12 -14.64 2.69 -8.97
N PHE A 13 -13.67 1.97 -9.52
CA PHE A 13 -12.38 1.72 -8.89
C PHE A 13 -11.66 3.02 -8.59
N VAL A 14 -11.40 3.87 -9.60
CA VAL A 14 -10.71 5.15 -9.48
C VAL A 14 -11.44 6.13 -8.54
N GLU A 15 -12.78 6.23 -8.62
CA GLU A 15 -13.55 7.08 -7.70
C GLU A 15 -13.38 6.66 -6.23
N GLY A 16 -13.17 5.37 -5.97
CA GLY A 16 -12.92 4.86 -4.63
C GLY A 16 -11.46 5.01 -4.15
N PHE A 17 -10.51 5.41 -5.00
CA PHE A 17 -9.08 5.53 -4.62
C PHE A 17 -8.87 6.42 -3.40
N PRO A 18 -9.43 7.63 -3.33
CA PRO A 18 -9.18 8.53 -2.21
C PRO A 18 -9.58 7.92 -0.86
N VAL A 19 -10.68 7.14 -0.82
CA VAL A 19 -11.16 6.47 0.39
C VAL A 19 -10.22 5.32 0.77
N ARG A 20 -9.88 4.45 -0.17
CA ARG A 20 -8.94 3.34 0.07
C ARG A 20 -7.56 3.84 0.53
N LEU A 21 -7.05 4.91 -0.08
CA LEU A 21 -5.78 5.53 0.32
C LEU A 21 -5.86 6.19 1.70
N LYS A 22 -7.03 6.68 2.11
CA LYS A 22 -7.24 7.19 3.48
C LYS A 22 -7.19 6.05 4.48
N GLU A 23 -7.90 4.95 4.21
CA GLU A 23 -7.90 3.75 5.06
C GLU A 23 -6.52 3.13 5.19
N LEU A 24 -5.78 3.02 4.07
CA LEU A 24 -4.39 2.54 4.05
C LEU A 24 -3.50 3.36 4.98
N ARG A 25 -3.58 4.70 4.88
CA ARG A 25 -2.81 5.61 5.72
C ARG A 25 -3.20 5.51 7.19
N SER A 26 -4.48 5.29 7.49
CA SER A 26 -4.94 5.06 8.87
C SER A 26 -4.39 3.75 9.44
N ALA A 27 -4.49 2.64 8.70
CA ALA A 27 -3.96 1.35 9.14
C ALA A 27 -2.43 1.39 9.35
N TYR A 28 -1.70 2.07 8.45
CA TYR A 28 -0.25 2.26 8.62
C TYR A 28 0.11 3.04 9.90
N ARG A 29 -0.65 4.09 10.24
CA ARG A 29 -0.40 4.90 11.45
C ARG A 29 -0.43 4.07 12.74
N GLU A 30 -1.22 2.99 12.79
CA GLU A 30 -1.31 2.12 13.97
C GLU A 30 -0.02 1.33 14.22
N ILE A 31 0.73 1.03 13.15
CA ILE A 31 1.99 0.26 13.22
C ILE A 31 3.23 1.12 12.99
N GLN A 32 3.07 2.37 12.55
CA GLN A 32 4.15 3.26 12.16
C GLN A 32 5.24 3.36 13.24
N ARG A 33 4.86 3.69 14.48
CA ARG A 33 5.81 3.82 15.59
C ARG A 33 6.61 2.54 15.84
N PHE A 34 5.97 1.38 15.73
CA PHE A 34 6.64 0.10 15.98
C PHE A 34 7.78 -0.14 14.98
N TYR A 35 7.57 0.19 13.70
CA TYR A 35 8.57 -0.03 12.66
C TYR A 35 9.59 1.13 12.55
N GLU A 36 9.19 2.39 12.77
CA GLU A 36 10.08 3.54 12.62
C GLU A 36 10.97 3.82 13.85
N SER A 37 10.57 3.44 15.06
CA SER A 37 11.31 3.81 16.28
C SER A 37 12.74 3.25 16.38
N ASN A 38 13.11 2.27 15.55
CA ASN A 38 14.45 1.66 15.54
C ASN A 38 15.03 1.52 14.13
N ASP A 39 14.46 2.21 13.15
CA ASP A 39 14.96 2.16 11.77
C ASP A 39 16.01 3.27 11.58
N ASP A 40 17.29 2.87 11.54
CA ASP A 40 18.44 3.73 11.27
C ASP A 40 18.96 3.59 9.84
N MET A 41 18.19 2.93 8.96
CA MET A 41 18.57 2.70 7.58
C MET A 41 18.20 3.86 6.65
N GLU A 42 18.95 3.96 5.56
CA GLU A 42 18.61 4.88 4.46
C GLU A 42 17.28 4.51 3.79
N PRO A 43 16.55 5.48 3.21
CA PRO A 43 15.27 5.22 2.56
C PRO A 43 15.39 4.20 1.42
N LEU A 44 14.74 3.04 1.57
CA LEU A 44 14.66 2.03 0.51
C LEU A 44 13.85 2.54 -0.70
N LEU A 45 12.73 3.21 -0.45
CA LEU A 45 11.88 3.80 -1.47
C LEU A 45 12.27 5.26 -1.71
N ASN A 46 13.31 5.47 -2.52
CA ASN A 46 13.89 6.79 -2.79
C ASN A 46 13.37 7.41 -4.11
N GLU A 47 13.93 8.56 -4.48
CA GLU A 47 13.54 9.32 -5.68
C GLU A 47 13.67 8.50 -6.98
N ASN A 48 14.64 7.60 -7.07
CA ASN A 48 14.79 6.72 -8.22
C ASN A 48 13.58 5.79 -8.38
N VAL A 49 13.00 5.29 -7.29
CA VAL A 49 11.77 4.49 -7.35
C VAL A 49 10.61 5.34 -7.88
N GLN A 50 10.49 6.59 -7.42
CA GLN A 50 9.48 7.52 -7.92
C GLN A 50 9.64 7.82 -9.42
N GLN A 51 10.86 8.06 -9.88
CA GLN A 51 11.17 8.28 -11.30
C GLN A 51 10.78 7.05 -12.14
N ASN A 52 11.04 5.83 -11.64
CA ASN A 52 10.63 4.60 -12.31
C ASN A 52 9.11 4.43 -12.38
N ILE A 53 8.37 4.80 -11.32
CA ILE A 53 6.90 4.81 -11.32
C ILE A 53 6.35 5.79 -12.36
N ASN A 54 7.00 6.93 -12.58
CA ASN A 54 6.56 7.94 -13.55
C ASN A 54 7.04 7.66 -14.99
N SER A 55 7.85 6.62 -15.18
CA SER A 55 8.34 6.23 -16.51
C SER A 55 7.27 5.51 -17.34
N PRO A 56 7.50 5.26 -18.64
CA PRO A 56 6.63 4.40 -19.45
C PRO A 56 6.48 2.97 -18.89
N TYR A 57 7.36 2.53 -18.00
CA TYR A 57 7.30 1.22 -17.32
C TYR A 57 6.60 1.27 -15.97
N GLY A 58 6.01 2.41 -15.59
CA GLY A 58 5.41 2.63 -14.28
C GLY A 58 4.40 1.58 -13.83
N CYS A 59 3.61 1.04 -14.77
CA CYS A 59 2.67 -0.06 -14.50
C CYS A 59 3.40 -1.31 -13.99
N HIS A 60 4.50 -1.71 -14.63
CA HIS A 60 5.30 -2.86 -14.20
C HIS A 60 5.95 -2.60 -12.84
N VAL A 61 6.49 -1.39 -12.63
CA VAL A 61 7.10 -1.00 -11.36
C VAL A 61 6.09 -1.07 -10.22
N MET A 62 4.89 -0.51 -10.40
CA MET A 62 3.83 -0.58 -9.38
C MET A 62 3.34 -1.99 -9.13
N ASN A 63 3.19 -2.82 -10.18
CA ASN A 63 2.84 -4.22 -10.00
C ASN A 63 3.88 -4.98 -9.18
N GLU A 64 5.18 -4.75 -9.43
CA GLU A 64 6.25 -5.39 -8.68
C GLU A 64 6.34 -4.90 -7.23
N ILE A 65 6.12 -3.60 -6.97
CA ILE A 65 6.04 -3.07 -5.60
C ILE A 65 4.89 -3.76 -4.84
N LEU A 66 3.68 -3.75 -5.40
CA LEU A 66 2.52 -4.38 -4.76
C LEU A 66 2.72 -5.88 -4.57
N ARG A 67 3.29 -6.58 -5.56
CA ARG A 67 3.65 -8.00 -5.46
C ARG A 67 4.64 -8.25 -4.32
N PHE A 68 5.73 -7.49 -4.24
CA PHE A 68 6.74 -7.67 -3.21
C PHE A 68 6.18 -7.44 -1.79
N TYR A 69 5.32 -6.43 -1.61
CA TYR A 69 4.71 -6.21 -0.31
C TYR A 69 3.74 -7.33 0.08
N LEU A 70 2.89 -7.77 -0.85
CA LEU A 70 1.91 -8.83 -0.62
C LEU A 70 2.54 -10.20 -0.38
N ASP A 71 3.56 -10.55 -1.16
CA ASP A 71 4.13 -11.90 -1.17
C ASP A 71 5.26 -12.06 -0.14
N THR A 72 5.97 -10.97 0.19
CA THR A 72 7.18 -11.02 1.03
C THR A 72 7.04 -10.21 2.31
N ILE A 73 6.78 -8.91 2.22
CA ILE A 73 6.91 -8.00 3.37
C ILE A 73 5.82 -8.23 4.41
N LEU A 74 4.54 -8.17 4.00
CA LEU A 74 3.42 -8.31 4.94
C LEU A 74 3.38 -9.71 5.59
N PRO A 75 3.56 -10.83 4.86
CA PRO A 75 3.65 -12.15 5.48
C PRO A 75 4.78 -12.26 6.51
N THR A 76 5.95 -11.70 6.20
CA THR A 76 7.09 -11.67 7.14
C THR A 76 6.79 -10.81 8.37
N ALA A 77 6.12 -9.68 8.18
CA ALA A 77 5.73 -8.78 9.25
C ALA A 77 4.74 -9.45 10.21
N VAL A 78 3.74 -10.19 9.71
CA VAL A 78 2.80 -10.96 10.54
C VAL A 78 3.53 -12.00 11.40
N GLN A 79 4.46 -12.76 10.81
CA GLN A 79 5.21 -13.80 11.53
C GLN A 79 6.07 -13.23 12.67
N LYS A 80 6.65 -12.05 12.47
CA LYS A 80 7.52 -11.39 13.45
C LYS A 80 6.75 -10.51 14.45
N SER A 81 5.51 -10.15 14.13
CA SER A 81 4.71 -9.27 14.96
C SER A 81 4.19 -9.94 16.23
N HIS A 82 4.27 -9.22 17.35
CA HIS A 82 3.49 -9.56 18.54
C HIS A 82 2.01 -9.25 18.29
N LEU A 83 1.11 -10.05 18.87
CA LEU A 83 -0.35 -10.15 18.61
C LEU A 83 -1.13 -8.84 18.33
N HIS A 84 -0.65 -7.67 18.77
CA HIS A 84 -1.34 -6.39 18.61
C HIS A 84 -1.29 -5.78 17.20
N SER A 85 -0.34 -6.14 16.33
CA SER A 85 -0.22 -5.55 14.98
C SER A 85 -0.71 -6.43 13.84
N LYS A 86 -1.29 -7.61 14.14
CA LYS A 86 -1.85 -8.49 13.12
C LYS A 86 -3.00 -7.84 12.35
N THR A 87 -3.95 -7.20 13.06
CA THR A 87 -5.14 -6.59 12.44
C THR A 87 -4.80 -5.43 11.48
N PRO A 88 -3.91 -4.48 11.83
CA PRO A 88 -3.51 -3.44 10.88
C PRO A 88 -2.75 -3.97 9.66
N ILE A 89 -1.89 -4.98 9.82
CA ILE A 89 -1.14 -5.59 8.71
C ILE A 89 -2.09 -6.30 7.74
N ASP A 90 -3.07 -7.03 8.26
CA ASP A 90 -4.11 -7.68 7.44
C ASP A 90 -4.95 -6.63 6.68
N SER A 91 -5.29 -5.51 7.33
CA SER A 91 -6.01 -4.41 6.68
C SER A 91 -5.20 -3.79 5.53
N ILE A 92 -3.90 -3.57 5.72
CA ILE A 92 -3.00 -3.07 4.67
C ILE A 92 -2.95 -4.06 3.51
N GLY A 93 -2.81 -5.35 3.81
CA GLY A 93 -2.77 -6.41 2.80
C GLY A 93 -4.03 -6.47 1.94
N ASN A 94 -5.21 -6.41 2.56
CA ASN A 94 -6.48 -6.39 1.84
C ASN A 94 -6.59 -5.18 0.90
N ILE A 95 -6.18 -3.99 1.36
CA ILE A 95 -6.20 -2.78 0.53
C ILE A 95 -5.21 -2.90 -0.64
N PHE A 96 -4.03 -3.48 -0.43
CA PHE A 96 -3.06 -3.73 -1.50
C PHE A 96 -3.58 -4.74 -2.54
N GLN A 97 -4.30 -5.78 -2.10
CA GLN A 97 -4.96 -6.72 -3.02
C GLN A 97 -6.04 -6.01 -3.85
N ASP A 98 -6.84 -5.16 -3.23
CA ASP A 98 -7.84 -4.36 -3.94
C ASP A 98 -7.19 -3.42 -4.95
N LEU A 99 -6.10 -2.74 -4.59
CA LEU A 99 -5.37 -1.83 -5.49
C LEU A 99 -4.65 -2.52 -6.65
N LYS A 100 -4.39 -3.83 -6.54
CA LYS A 100 -3.74 -4.65 -7.57
C LYS A 100 -4.72 -5.23 -8.59
N ARG A 101 -6.03 -5.23 -8.29
CA ARG A 101 -7.08 -5.85 -9.13
C ARG A 101 -7.23 -5.19 -10.51
#